data_AF-A0A0T5ZIP5-F1
#
_entry.id   AF-A0A0T5ZIP5-F1
#
_cell.length_a   1.000
_cell.length_b   1.000
_cell.length_c   1.000
_cell.angle_alpha   90.00
_cell.angle_beta   90.00
_cell.angle_gamma   90.00
#
_symmetry.space_group_name_H-M   'P 1'
#
loop_
_entity.id
_entity.type
_entity.pdbx_description
1 polymer ?
#
loop_
_entity_poly.entity_id
_entity_poly.type
_entity_poly.pdbx_seq_one_letter_code
_entity_poly.pdbx_strand_id
1 'polypeptide(L)'
;MSSRLLPLPRRAARRQTAWPLHGPRSIFTKGLRDSRRSILLAGLGMGFLTLLLGMILSLQFPTAADRQQIVAEMRMLPAAISGLLGEPINIDRLGGFMSWRYGNFMPIMFGIWSVLALSGTLAGEARGGSLEVLAGAPVSRRRIALEKIAVHVVALAGAVTVIALGAWLSGQAFATIPADAIAIGDALAHFAGVALFGLVGGALAFGLGPILGRAAAGGVALATLGDAP
;
A
#
# COMPACT_ATOMS: atom_id res chain seq x y z
N MET A 1 -44.26 -47.26 14.54
CA MET A 1 -43.46 -46.01 14.61
C MET A 1 -42.23 -46.22 13.75
N SER A 2 -42.18 -45.60 12.56
CA SER A 2 -41.11 -45.80 11.57
C SER A 2 -40.10 -44.66 11.67
N SER A 3 -38.88 -44.97 12.11
CA SER A 3 -37.78 -44.01 12.19
C SER A 3 -37.20 -43.77 10.80
N ARG A 4 -37.56 -42.66 10.16
CA ARG A 4 -36.88 -42.17 8.96
C ARG A 4 -35.47 -41.73 9.33
N LEU A 5 -34.48 -42.51 8.92
CA LEU A 5 -33.08 -42.10 8.92
C LEU A 5 -32.88 -40.99 7.88
N LEU A 6 -32.55 -39.79 8.33
CA LEU A 6 -32.15 -38.68 7.47
C LEU A 6 -30.79 -39.00 6.84
N PRO A 7 -30.61 -38.89 5.51
CA PRO A 7 -29.32 -39.08 4.88
C PRO A 7 -28.38 -37.92 5.26
N LEU A 8 -27.17 -38.26 5.73
CA LEU A 8 -26.13 -37.28 6.04
C LEU A 8 -25.70 -36.54 4.76
N PRO A 9 -25.54 -35.20 4.81
CA PRO A 9 -25.04 -34.45 3.66
C PRO A 9 -23.60 -34.88 3.36
N ARG A 10 -23.38 -35.49 2.19
CA ARG A 10 -22.05 -35.75 1.65
C ARG A 10 -21.34 -34.41 1.46
N ARG A 11 -20.43 -34.06 2.37
CA ARG A 11 -19.48 -32.96 2.14
C ARG A 11 -18.72 -33.30 0.86
N ALA A 12 -18.96 -32.52 -0.20
CA ALA A 12 -18.18 -32.60 -1.43
C ALA A 12 -16.71 -32.40 -1.04
N ALA A 13 -15.91 -33.46 -1.16
CA ALA A 13 -14.48 -33.39 -1.00
C ALA A 13 -13.96 -32.43 -2.08
N ARG A 14 -13.65 -31.20 -1.67
CA ARG A 14 -13.05 -30.18 -2.53
C ARG A 14 -11.77 -30.80 -3.10
N ARG A 15 -11.78 -31.11 -4.40
CA ARG A 15 -10.62 -31.66 -5.11
C ARG A 15 -9.39 -30.81 -4.76
N GLN A 16 -8.49 -31.39 -3.97
CA GLN A 16 -7.15 -30.85 -3.79
C GLN A 16 -6.45 -31.08 -5.13
N THR A 17 -6.51 -30.08 -6.01
CA THR A 17 -5.77 -30.09 -7.26
C THR A 17 -4.29 -30.29 -6.92
N ALA A 18 -3.71 -31.39 -7.39
CA ALA A 18 -2.29 -31.67 -7.25
C ALA A 18 -1.51 -30.45 -7.79
N TRP A 19 -0.86 -29.72 -6.88
CA TRP A 19 0.02 -28.62 -7.26
C TRP A 19 1.25 -29.20 -7.97
N PRO A 20 1.78 -28.53 -9.01
CA PRO A 20 3.04 -28.93 -9.62
C PRO A 20 4.13 -28.99 -8.56
N LEU A 21 4.96 -30.04 -8.60
CA LEU A 21 6.07 -30.32 -7.66
C LEU A 21 7.18 -29.25 -7.65
N HIS A 22 7.02 -28.16 -8.42
CA HIS A 22 7.87 -26.97 -8.40
C HIS A 22 7.20 -25.87 -7.55
N GLY A 23 6.89 -26.22 -6.30
CA GLY A 23 6.45 -25.24 -5.30
C GLY A 23 7.56 -24.21 -5.01
N PRO A 24 7.20 -22.98 -4.63
CA PRO A 24 8.18 -21.98 -4.19
C PRO A 24 9.09 -22.55 -3.09
N ARG A 25 10.41 -22.35 -3.22
CA ARG A 25 11.43 -22.93 -2.33
C ARG A 25 11.45 -22.33 -0.91
N SER A 26 10.73 -21.23 -0.67
CA SER A 26 10.66 -20.55 0.63
C SER A 26 9.31 -19.86 0.89
N ILE A 27 9.03 -19.54 2.16
CA ILE A 27 7.83 -18.78 2.56
C ILE A 27 7.86 -17.41 1.90
N PHE A 28 9.04 -16.79 1.86
CA PHE A 28 9.26 -15.51 1.19
C PHE A 28 8.87 -15.53 -0.30
N THR A 29 9.39 -16.49 -1.09
CA THR A 29 9.10 -16.54 -2.54
C THR A 29 7.64 -16.83 -2.83
N LYS A 30 6.99 -17.65 -2.01
CA LYS A 30 5.53 -17.84 -2.05
C LYS A 30 4.80 -16.53 -1.74
N GLY A 31 5.16 -15.87 -0.65
CA GLY A 31 4.54 -14.62 -0.22
C GLY A 31 4.63 -13.53 -1.28
N LEU A 32 5.80 -13.34 -1.90
CA LEU A 32 5.94 -12.38 -3.01
C LEU A 32 5.07 -12.74 -4.21
N ARG A 33 5.03 -14.02 -4.57
CA ARG A 33 4.18 -14.51 -5.66
C ARG A 33 2.70 -14.24 -5.38
N ASP A 34 2.26 -14.41 -4.14
CA ASP A 34 0.89 -14.17 -3.70
C ASP A 34 0.59 -12.66 -3.67
N SER A 35 1.55 -11.82 -3.24
CA SER A 35 1.43 -10.36 -3.17
C SER A 35 1.57 -9.64 -4.52
N ARG A 36 2.06 -10.29 -5.58
CA ARG A 36 2.38 -9.64 -6.88
C ARG A 36 1.25 -8.79 -7.46
N ARG A 37 0.00 -9.25 -7.34
CA ARG A 37 -1.16 -8.50 -7.84
C ARG A 37 -1.41 -7.24 -7.02
N SER A 38 -1.27 -7.33 -5.70
CA SER A 38 -1.39 -6.16 -4.81
C SER A 38 -0.31 -5.13 -5.13
N ILE A 39 0.94 -5.58 -5.33
CA ILE A 39 2.08 -4.72 -5.70
C ILE A 39 1.80 -4.02 -7.02
N LEU A 40 1.40 -4.78 -8.05
CA LEU A 40 1.13 -4.25 -9.37
C LEU A 40 -0.05 -3.27 -9.37
N LEU A 41 -1.16 -3.60 -8.68
CA LEU A 41 -2.33 -2.73 -8.63
C LEU A 41 -2.03 -1.44 -7.86
N ALA A 42 -1.37 -1.52 -6.70
CA ALA A 42 -0.99 -0.35 -5.92
C ALA A 42 0.02 0.51 -6.69
N GLY A 43 1.07 -0.11 -7.22
CA GLY A 43 2.14 0.57 -7.95
C GLY A 43 1.66 1.20 -9.25
N LEU A 44 1.03 0.42 -10.14
CA LEU A 44 0.57 0.91 -11.44
C LEU A 44 -0.62 1.85 -11.32
N GLY A 45 -1.59 1.57 -10.44
CA GLY A 45 -2.74 2.44 -10.25
C GLY A 45 -2.30 3.83 -9.81
N MET A 46 -1.38 3.88 -8.84
CA MET A 46 -0.91 5.15 -8.30
C MET A 46 0.15 5.82 -9.18
N GLY A 47 1.07 5.06 -9.79
CA GLY A 47 2.01 5.59 -10.78
C GLY A 47 1.31 6.12 -12.04
N PHE A 48 0.20 5.52 -12.43
CA PHE A 48 -0.65 6.08 -13.49
C PHE A 48 -1.34 7.37 -13.05
N LEU A 49 -1.82 7.45 -11.80
CA LEU A 49 -2.41 8.67 -11.26
C LEU A 49 -1.40 9.83 -11.25
N THR A 50 -0.13 9.59 -10.91
CA THR A 50 0.90 10.63 -10.94
C THR A 50 1.17 11.13 -12.38
N LEU A 51 1.16 10.24 -13.37
CA LEU A 51 1.23 10.63 -14.78
C LEU A 51 0.02 11.48 -15.21
N LEU A 52 -1.19 11.03 -14.85
CA LEU A 52 -2.43 11.71 -15.20
C LEU A 52 -2.48 13.14 -14.61
N LEU A 53 -2.03 13.31 -13.36
CA LEU A 53 -2.03 14.62 -12.72
C LEU A 53 -1.01 15.57 -13.34
N GLY A 54 0.13 15.05 -13.81
CA GLY A 54 1.09 15.90 -14.51
C GLY A 54 0.57 16.34 -15.87
N MET A 55 -0.07 15.44 -16.60
CA MET A 55 -0.80 15.78 -17.81
C MET A 55 -1.84 16.87 -17.54
N ILE A 56 -2.67 16.72 -16.50
CA ILE A 56 -3.71 17.71 -16.14
C ILE A 56 -3.10 19.08 -15.88
N LEU A 57 -2.05 19.16 -15.04
CA LEU A 57 -1.39 20.44 -14.75
C LEU A 57 -0.81 21.07 -16.03
N SER A 58 -0.13 20.27 -16.86
CA SER A 58 0.50 20.76 -18.09
C SER A 58 -0.50 21.30 -19.12
N LEU A 59 -1.70 20.71 -19.19
CA LEU A 59 -2.76 21.14 -20.11
C LEU A 59 -3.57 22.32 -19.59
N GLN A 60 -3.85 22.36 -18.29
CA GLN A 60 -4.70 23.40 -17.69
C GLN A 60 -3.92 24.65 -17.31
N PHE A 61 -2.66 24.49 -16.91
CA PHE A 61 -1.81 25.57 -16.41
C PHE A 61 -0.41 25.49 -17.03
N PRO A 62 -0.29 25.66 -18.36
CA PRO A 62 0.95 25.47 -19.08
C PRO A 62 2.02 26.49 -18.72
N THR A 63 1.67 27.72 -18.35
CA THR A 63 2.66 28.77 -18.07
C THR A 63 2.82 29.03 -16.57
N ALA A 64 3.96 29.65 -16.21
CA ALA A 64 4.18 30.10 -14.84
C ALA A 64 3.10 31.09 -14.37
N ALA A 65 2.60 31.95 -15.25
CA ALA A 65 1.55 32.92 -14.93
C ALA A 65 0.22 32.22 -14.57
N ASP A 66 -0.18 31.20 -15.33
CA ASP A 66 -1.40 30.43 -15.06
C ASP A 66 -1.32 29.74 -13.68
N ARG A 67 -0.15 29.23 -13.31
CA ARG A 67 0.05 28.54 -12.04
C ARG A 67 0.05 29.46 -10.83
N GLN A 68 0.45 30.73 -11.01
CA GLN A 68 0.31 31.73 -9.94
C GLN A 68 -1.17 32.03 -9.62
N GLN A 69 -2.07 31.86 -10.58
CA GLN A 69 -3.51 32.01 -10.32
C GLN A 69 -4.00 30.94 -9.34
N ILE A 70 -3.59 29.67 -9.52
CA ILE A 70 -3.92 28.58 -8.59
C ILE A 70 -3.40 28.89 -7.19
N VAL A 71 -2.15 29.35 -7.08
CA VAL A 71 -1.55 29.71 -5.77
C VAL A 71 -2.36 30.81 -5.10
N ALA A 72 -2.77 31.84 -5.85
CA ALA A 72 -3.59 32.93 -5.34
C ALA A 72 -4.96 32.43 -4.86
N GLU A 73 -5.63 31.59 -5.65
CA GLU A 73 -6.91 30.97 -5.28
C GLU A 73 -6.81 30.13 -4.02
N MET A 74 -5.78 29.30 -3.89
CA MET A 74 -5.58 28.46 -2.71
C MET A 74 -5.31 29.27 -1.45
N ARG A 75 -4.68 30.45 -1.56
CA ARG A 75 -4.50 31.37 -0.42
C ARG A 75 -5.80 32.01 0.08
N MET A 76 -6.83 32.05 -0.76
CA MET A 76 -8.14 32.56 -0.38
C MET A 76 -9.04 31.50 0.28
N LEU A 77 -8.61 30.24 0.32
CA LEU A 77 -9.38 29.18 0.97
C LEU A 77 -9.48 29.42 2.49
N PRO A 78 -10.68 29.28 3.09
CA PRO A 78 -10.84 29.29 4.53
C PRO A 78 -9.96 28.24 5.20
N ALA A 79 -9.42 28.58 6.39
CA ALA A 79 -8.54 27.68 7.15
C ALA A 79 -9.14 26.29 7.40
N ALA A 80 -10.47 26.19 7.56
CA ALA A 80 -11.15 24.91 7.72
C ALA A 80 -11.03 24.00 6.48
N ILE A 81 -11.00 24.56 5.27
CA ILE A 81 -10.83 23.80 4.02
C ILE A 81 -9.35 23.46 3.82
N SER A 82 -8.45 24.41 4.07
CA SER A 82 -7.00 24.18 3.97
C SER A 82 -6.50 23.14 4.97
N GLY A 83 -7.08 23.07 6.18
CA GLY A 83 -6.78 22.03 7.16
C GLY A 83 -7.22 20.63 6.71
N LEU A 84 -8.27 20.52 5.88
CA LEU A 84 -8.72 19.24 5.33
C LEU A 84 -7.89 18.81 4.11
N LEU A 85 -7.55 19.75 3.23
CA LEU A 85 -6.83 19.48 1.98
C LEU A 85 -5.31 19.42 2.17
N GLY A 86 -4.80 19.91 3.30
CA GLY A 86 -3.39 20.08 3.58
C GLY A 86 -2.81 21.37 2.98
N GLU A 87 -1.65 21.76 3.50
CA GLU A 87 -1.00 23.02 3.09
C GLU A 87 -0.50 22.93 1.64
N PRO A 88 -0.84 23.89 0.77
CA PRO A 88 -0.39 23.93 -0.62
C PRO A 88 1.09 24.37 -0.71
N ILE A 89 2.01 23.40 -0.62
CA ILE A 89 3.44 23.64 -0.72
C ILE A 89 3.91 23.48 -2.17
N ASN A 90 4.49 24.53 -2.76
CA ASN A 90 5.07 24.53 -4.11
C ASN A 90 4.11 24.01 -5.21
N ILE A 91 2.81 24.27 -5.07
CA ILE A 91 1.77 23.76 -6.01
C ILE A 91 1.83 24.40 -7.40
N ASP A 92 2.66 25.43 -7.57
CA ASP A 92 3.02 26.02 -8.85
C ASP A 92 4.01 25.15 -9.65
N ARG A 93 4.51 24.06 -9.06
CA ARG A 93 5.39 23.08 -9.70
C ARG A 93 4.71 21.73 -9.78
N LEU A 94 5.10 20.95 -10.78
CA LEU A 94 4.55 19.61 -11.03
C LEU A 94 4.58 18.70 -9.79
N GLY A 95 5.74 18.57 -9.15
CA GLY A 95 5.90 17.71 -7.97
C GLY A 95 5.08 18.17 -6.76
N GLY A 96 5.04 19.48 -6.50
CA GLY A 96 4.27 20.05 -5.39
C GLY A 96 2.77 19.92 -5.62
N PHE A 97 2.30 20.17 -6.84
CA PHE A 97 0.89 19.98 -7.22
C PHE A 97 0.42 18.53 -7.01
N MET A 98 1.21 17.56 -7.45
CA MET A 98 0.92 16.13 -7.24
C MET A 98 0.88 15.77 -5.75
N SER A 99 1.92 16.16 -5.01
CA SER A 99 2.01 15.90 -3.58
C SER A 99 0.84 16.52 -2.82
N TRP A 100 0.40 17.73 -3.19
CA TRP A 100 -0.77 18.35 -2.56
C TRP A 100 -2.07 17.62 -2.89
N ARG A 101 -2.24 17.14 -4.14
CA ARG A 101 -3.50 16.52 -4.58
C ARG A 101 -3.80 15.17 -3.96
N TYR A 102 -2.78 14.37 -3.67
CA TYR A 102 -2.96 13.03 -3.10
C TYR A 102 -1.97 12.64 -2.01
N GLY A 103 -0.89 13.41 -1.82
CA GLY A 103 0.19 13.05 -0.90
C GLY A 103 -0.28 12.97 0.55
N ASN A 104 -1.32 13.71 0.94
CA ASN A 104 -1.92 13.62 2.28
C ASN A 104 -2.65 12.29 2.51
N PHE A 105 -3.22 11.69 1.47
CA PHE A 105 -3.98 10.43 1.59
C PHE A 105 -3.09 9.18 1.42
N MET A 106 -1.98 9.31 0.70
CA MET A 106 -1.07 8.20 0.40
C MET A 106 -0.54 7.47 1.65
N PRO A 107 0.00 8.15 2.68
CA PRO A 107 0.46 7.50 3.90
C PRO A 107 -0.63 6.68 4.59
N ILE A 108 -1.86 7.21 4.62
CA ILE A 108 -3.01 6.52 5.21
C ILE A 108 -3.37 5.27 4.39
N MET A 109 -3.45 5.37 3.06
CA MET A 109 -3.77 4.23 2.20
C MET A 109 -2.73 3.11 2.31
N PHE A 110 -1.44 3.47 2.29
CA PHE A 110 -0.34 2.53 2.46
C PHE A 110 -0.26 1.97 3.89
N GLY A 111 -0.65 2.76 4.88
CA GLY A 111 -0.80 2.33 6.27
C GLY A 111 -1.92 1.30 6.42
N ILE A 112 -3.12 1.58 5.92
CA ILE A 112 -4.25 0.64 5.92
C ILE A 112 -3.85 -0.65 5.20
N TRP A 113 -3.24 -0.54 4.01
CA TRP A 113 -2.77 -1.70 3.27
C TRP A 113 -1.78 -2.52 4.11
N SER A 114 -0.83 -1.87 4.78
CA SER A 114 0.15 -2.53 5.64
C SER A 114 -0.47 -3.21 6.85
N VAL A 115 -1.42 -2.56 7.53
CA VAL A 115 -2.19 -3.14 8.64
C VAL A 115 -2.94 -4.38 8.18
N LEU A 116 -3.66 -4.28 7.07
CA LEU A 116 -4.45 -5.41 6.54
C LEU A 116 -3.58 -6.57 6.09
N ALA A 117 -2.47 -6.29 5.40
CA ALA A 117 -1.52 -7.29 4.94
C ALA A 117 -0.91 -8.03 6.13
N LEU A 118 -0.31 -7.29 7.07
CA LEU A 118 0.45 -7.89 8.16
C LEU A 118 -0.41 -8.53 9.25
N SER A 119 -1.53 -7.92 9.65
CA SER A 119 -2.50 -8.57 10.55
C SER A 119 -3.18 -9.80 9.92
N GLY A 120 -3.27 -9.83 8.58
CA GLY A 120 -3.89 -10.90 7.82
C GLY A 120 -3.00 -12.12 7.62
N THR A 121 -1.67 -11.95 7.59
CA THR A 121 -0.73 -12.99 7.17
C THR A 121 -0.78 -14.27 8.01
N LEU A 122 -0.98 -14.18 9.33
CA LEU A 122 -1.06 -15.34 10.22
C LEU A 122 -2.49 -15.89 10.29
N ALA A 123 -3.48 -15.01 10.45
CA ALA A 123 -4.88 -15.43 10.56
C ALA A 123 -5.42 -16.08 9.28
N GLY A 124 -4.94 -15.66 8.10
CA GLY A 124 -5.29 -16.27 6.83
C GLY A 124 -4.76 -17.70 6.71
N GLU A 125 -3.54 -17.93 7.19
CA GLU A 125 -2.92 -19.26 7.19
C GLU A 125 -3.55 -20.19 8.23
N ALA A 126 -3.99 -19.66 9.37
CA ALA A 126 -4.69 -20.42 10.40
C ALA A 126 -6.02 -20.96 9.85
N ARG A 127 -6.81 -20.10 9.19
CA ARG A 127 -8.06 -20.50 8.55
C ARG A 127 -7.84 -21.42 7.34
N GLY A 128 -6.71 -21.28 6.66
CA GLY A 128 -6.36 -22.05 5.47
C GLY A 128 -5.76 -23.42 5.77
N GLY A 129 -5.48 -23.76 7.03
CA GLY A 129 -4.86 -25.03 7.42
C GLY A 129 -3.34 -25.10 7.16
N SER A 130 -2.71 -24.02 6.71
CA SER A 130 -1.27 -24.01 6.38
C SER A 130 -0.40 -23.73 7.60
N LEU A 131 -0.99 -23.21 8.67
CA LEU A 131 -0.27 -22.92 9.91
C LEU A 131 0.10 -24.21 10.65
N GLU A 132 -0.74 -25.24 10.59
CA GLU A 132 -0.51 -26.59 11.12
C GLU A 132 0.66 -27.26 10.39
N VAL A 133 0.72 -27.09 9.07
CA VAL A 133 1.84 -27.59 8.24
C VAL A 133 3.14 -26.87 8.60
N LEU A 134 3.10 -25.53 8.78
CA LEU A 134 4.26 -24.77 9.21
C LEU A 134 4.70 -25.10 10.65
N ALA A 135 3.76 -25.45 11.52
CA ALA A 135 4.06 -25.84 12.90
C ALA A 135 4.78 -27.20 12.99
N GLY A 136 4.52 -28.11 12.03
CA GLY A 136 5.24 -29.39 11.92
C GLY A 136 6.55 -29.32 11.14
N ALA A 137 6.83 -28.20 10.46
CA ALA A 137 8.06 -28.03 9.69
C ALA A 137 9.25 -27.68 10.61
N PRO A 138 10.49 -28.09 10.27
CA PRO A 138 11.70 -27.73 11.01
C PRO A 138 12.13 -26.28 10.74
N VAL A 139 11.23 -25.32 10.91
CA VAL A 139 11.44 -23.89 10.68
C VAL A 139 11.07 -23.12 11.95
N SER A 140 11.96 -22.26 12.43
CA SER A 140 11.69 -21.47 13.62
C SER A 140 10.57 -20.44 13.40
N ARG A 141 9.74 -20.21 14.42
CA ARG A 141 8.67 -19.20 14.38
C ARG A 141 9.19 -17.80 14.05
N ARG A 142 10.39 -17.46 14.55
CA ARG A 142 11.07 -16.19 14.25
C ARG A 142 11.38 -16.07 12.76
N ARG A 143 11.88 -17.13 12.13
CA ARG A 143 12.16 -17.13 10.69
C ARG A 143 10.89 -16.94 9.87
N ILE A 144 9.80 -17.62 10.24
CA ILE A 144 8.48 -17.46 9.58
C ILE A 144 8.02 -16.00 9.67
N ALA A 145 8.11 -15.39 10.86
CA ALA A 145 7.71 -14.01 11.08
C ALA A 145 8.55 -13.02 10.25
N LEU A 146 9.88 -13.18 10.26
CA LEU A 146 10.79 -12.32 9.48
C LEU A 146 10.56 -12.44 7.98
N GLU A 147 10.37 -13.66 7.45
CA GLU A 147 10.07 -13.85 6.02
C GLU A 147 8.75 -13.19 5.63
N LYS A 148 7.72 -13.22 6.50
CA LYS A 148 6.42 -12.55 6.25
C LYS A 148 6.55 -11.02 6.26
N ILE A 149 7.27 -10.46 7.22
CA ILE A 149 7.55 -9.01 7.25
C ILE A 149 8.35 -8.62 6.01
N ALA A 150 9.41 -9.37 5.66
CA ALA A 150 10.24 -9.09 4.50
C ALA A 150 9.44 -9.10 3.19
N VAL A 151 8.48 -10.02 3.04
CA VAL A 151 7.55 -10.02 1.89
C VAL A 151 6.82 -8.69 1.77
N HIS A 152 6.28 -8.16 2.88
CA HIS A 152 5.53 -6.91 2.86
C HIS A 152 6.44 -5.69 2.63
N VAL A 153 7.63 -5.68 3.22
CA VAL A 153 8.63 -4.63 2.98
C VAL A 153 9.03 -4.58 1.50
N VAL A 154 9.29 -5.73 0.87
CA VAL A 154 9.60 -5.78 -0.56
C VAL A 154 8.39 -5.43 -1.42
N ALA A 155 7.18 -5.78 -0.98
CA ALA A 155 5.95 -5.39 -1.66
C ALA A 155 5.75 -3.87 -1.66
N LEU A 156 5.96 -3.22 -0.52
CA LEU A 156 5.94 -1.76 -0.39
C LEU A 156 7.02 -1.14 -1.28
N ALA A 157 8.27 -1.60 -1.17
CA ALA A 157 9.40 -1.10 -1.97
C ALA A 157 9.11 -1.20 -3.47
N GLY A 158 8.57 -2.33 -3.94
CA GLY A 158 8.18 -2.52 -5.32
C GLY A 158 7.09 -1.54 -5.76
N ALA A 159 6.03 -1.40 -4.96
CA ALA A 159 4.94 -0.47 -5.26
C ALA A 159 5.43 0.98 -5.34
N VAL A 160 6.17 1.46 -4.34
CA VAL A 160 6.66 2.85 -4.32
C VAL A 160 7.71 3.13 -5.39
N THR A 161 8.50 2.13 -5.79
CA THR A 161 9.40 2.27 -6.95
C THR A 161 8.61 2.53 -8.22
N VAL A 162 7.53 1.77 -8.46
CA VAL A 162 6.67 1.99 -9.64
C VAL A 162 5.99 3.36 -9.61
N ILE A 163 5.56 3.82 -8.44
CA ILE A 163 4.94 5.15 -8.28
C ILE A 163 5.95 6.26 -8.51
N ALA A 164 7.16 6.13 -7.95
CA ALA A 164 8.26 7.07 -8.16
C ALA A 164 8.65 7.16 -9.64
N LEU A 165 8.68 6.02 -10.34
CA LEU A 165 8.89 6.00 -11.79
C LEU A 165 7.78 6.75 -12.54
N GLY A 166 6.51 6.59 -12.14
CA GLY A 166 5.40 7.36 -12.71
C GLY A 166 5.56 8.87 -12.49
N ALA A 167 5.94 9.29 -11.27
CA ALA A 167 6.16 10.70 -10.96
C ALA A 167 7.35 11.29 -11.73
N TRP A 168 8.47 10.57 -11.80
CA TRP A 168 9.63 10.95 -12.61
C TRP A 168 9.27 11.06 -14.09
N LEU A 169 8.61 10.05 -14.66
CA LEU A 169 8.13 10.08 -16.05
C LEU A 169 7.19 11.27 -16.31
N SER A 170 6.38 11.64 -15.31
CA SER A 170 5.51 12.81 -15.39
C SER A 170 6.31 14.10 -15.57
N GLY A 171 7.39 14.27 -14.78
CA GLY A 171 8.34 15.37 -14.96
C GLY A 171 9.03 15.37 -16.32
N GLN A 172 9.34 14.19 -16.87
CA GLN A 172 9.97 14.09 -18.19
C GLN A 172 8.99 14.37 -19.35
N ALA A 173 7.74 13.96 -19.21
CA ALA A 173 6.76 14.00 -20.29
C ALA A 173 5.91 15.28 -20.31
N PHE A 174 5.68 15.88 -19.15
CA PHE A 174 4.69 16.96 -18.97
C PHE A 174 5.26 18.22 -18.33
N ALA A 175 6.58 18.35 -18.18
CA ALA A 175 7.20 19.61 -17.75
C ALA A 175 6.92 20.72 -18.78
N THR A 176 6.33 21.82 -18.31
CA THR A 176 6.09 23.01 -19.14
C THR A 176 6.94 24.20 -18.70
N ILE A 177 7.42 24.19 -17.45
CA ILE A 177 8.39 25.17 -16.93
C ILE A 177 9.62 24.44 -16.35
N PRO A 178 10.80 25.09 -16.25
CA PRO A 178 12.02 24.45 -15.75
C PRO A 178 11.88 23.83 -14.35
N ALA A 179 11.02 24.39 -13.51
CA ALA A 179 10.78 23.95 -12.15
C ALA A 179 9.92 22.67 -12.03
N ASP A 180 9.46 22.10 -13.15
CA ASP A 180 8.68 20.85 -13.18
C ASP A 180 9.51 19.58 -13.22
N ALA A 181 10.82 19.71 -13.43
CA ALA A 181 11.70 18.57 -13.40
C ALA A 181 11.60 17.87 -12.04
N ILE A 182 11.27 16.58 -12.07
CA ILE A 182 11.23 15.72 -10.90
C ILE A 182 12.41 14.78 -11.03
N ALA A 183 13.42 14.91 -10.17
CA ALA A 183 14.51 13.94 -10.17
C ALA A 183 14.01 12.60 -9.63
N ILE A 184 14.49 11.48 -10.21
CA ILE A 184 14.09 10.14 -9.75
C ILE A 184 14.45 9.90 -8.29
N GLY A 185 15.56 10.49 -7.81
CA GLY A 185 15.97 10.42 -6.41
C GLY A 185 14.96 11.07 -5.47
N ASP A 186 14.45 12.26 -5.82
CA ASP A 186 13.45 12.98 -5.02
C ASP A 186 12.12 12.22 -4.99
N ALA A 187 11.69 11.68 -6.13
CA ALA A 187 10.50 10.85 -6.21
C ALA A 187 10.64 9.58 -5.33
N LEU A 188 11.76 8.87 -5.43
CA LEU A 188 12.02 7.69 -4.61
C LEU A 188 12.06 8.03 -3.12
N ALA A 189 12.72 9.13 -2.73
CA ALA A 189 12.79 9.58 -1.34
C ALA A 189 11.41 9.92 -0.78
N HIS A 190 10.60 10.66 -1.55
CA HIS A 190 9.23 11.01 -1.17
C HIS A 190 8.38 9.76 -0.92
N PHE A 191 8.30 8.83 -1.89
CA PHE A 191 7.47 7.64 -1.73
C PHE A 191 8.06 6.61 -0.77
N ALA A 192 9.38 6.60 -0.54
CA ALA A 192 9.98 5.83 0.54
C ALA A 192 9.48 6.34 1.91
N GLY A 193 9.37 7.65 2.11
CA GLY A 193 8.76 8.23 3.31
C GLY A 193 7.31 7.75 3.52
N VAL A 194 6.51 7.75 2.46
CA VAL A 194 5.13 7.20 2.47
C VAL A 194 5.11 5.72 2.86
N ALA A 195 5.99 4.89 2.27
CA ALA A 195 6.07 3.47 2.61
C ALA A 195 6.50 3.24 4.05
N LEU A 196 7.47 4.01 4.56
CA LEU A 196 7.95 3.91 5.94
C LEU A 196 6.85 4.25 6.93
N PHE A 197 6.11 5.34 6.68
CA PHE A 197 4.95 5.69 7.50
C PHE A 197 3.92 4.55 7.50
N GLY A 198 3.56 4.02 6.33
CA GLY A 198 2.60 2.94 6.24
C GLY A 198 3.06 1.66 6.97
N LEU A 199 4.37 1.38 6.93
CA LEU A 199 4.97 0.23 7.61
C LEU A 199 4.82 0.31 9.14
N VAL A 200 4.77 1.50 9.74
CA VAL A 200 4.58 1.66 11.20
C VAL A 200 3.27 0.99 11.65
N GLY A 201 2.14 1.32 11.02
CA GLY A 201 0.86 0.69 11.34
C GLY A 201 0.88 -0.82 11.10
N GLY A 202 1.46 -1.26 9.98
CA GLY A 202 1.62 -2.67 9.68
C GLY A 202 2.43 -3.45 10.73
N ALA A 203 3.55 -2.87 11.19
CA ALA A 203 4.40 -3.45 12.21
C ALA A 203 3.70 -3.55 13.57
N LEU A 204 2.93 -2.53 13.97
CA LEU A 204 2.10 -2.58 15.18
C LEU A 204 1.04 -3.68 15.09
N ALA A 205 0.34 -3.77 13.97
CA ALA A 205 -0.69 -4.79 13.76
C ALA A 205 -0.10 -6.22 13.79
N PHE A 206 1.11 -6.40 13.25
CA PHE A 206 1.82 -7.67 13.30
C PHE A 206 2.28 -8.02 14.72
N GLY A 207 2.94 -7.07 15.40
CA GLY A 207 3.57 -7.28 16.70
C GLY A 207 2.57 -7.48 17.83
N LEU A 208 1.43 -6.79 17.79
CA LEU A 208 0.37 -6.89 18.79
C LEU A 208 -0.56 -8.09 18.55
N GLY A 209 -0.59 -8.63 17.34
CA GLY A 209 -1.47 -9.73 16.93
C GLY A 209 -1.47 -10.95 17.86
N PRO A 210 -0.30 -11.45 18.34
CA PRO A 210 -0.24 -12.56 19.28
C PRO A 210 -0.84 -12.29 20.66
N ILE A 211 -0.91 -11.02 21.08
CA ILE A 211 -1.33 -10.62 22.43
C ILE A 211 -2.80 -10.23 22.43
N LEU A 212 -3.21 -9.39 21.47
CA LEU A 212 -4.55 -8.80 21.41
C LEU A 212 -5.50 -9.54 20.46
N GLY A 213 -4.96 -10.47 19.65
CA GLY A 213 -5.67 -11.02 18.51
C GLY A 213 -5.73 -10.05 17.33
N ARG A 214 -6.04 -10.59 16.14
CA ARG A 214 -5.99 -9.85 14.87
C ARG A 214 -6.84 -8.57 14.86
N ALA A 215 -8.08 -8.66 15.32
CA ALA A 215 -9.04 -7.56 15.20
C ALA A 215 -8.62 -6.37 16.05
N ALA A 216 -8.30 -6.60 17.33
CA ALA A 216 -7.85 -5.55 18.23
C ALA A 216 -6.49 -4.97 17.83
N ALA A 217 -5.52 -5.81 17.44
CA ALA A 217 -4.22 -5.34 16.95
C ALA A 217 -4.35 -4.46 15.68
N GLY A 218 -5.24 -4.84 14.76
CA GLY A 218 -5.55 -4.02 13.59
C GLY A 218 -6.22 -2.70 13.96
N GLY A 219 -7.15 -2.71 14.92
CA GLY A 219 -7.79 -1.49 15.42
C GLY A 219 -6.82 -0.50 16.05
N VAL A 220 -5.92 -0.97 16.93
CA VAL A 220 -4.86 -0.14 17.54
C VAL A 220 -3.97 0.46 16.45
N ALA A 221 -3.53 -0.35 15.50
CA ALA A 221 -2.67 0.15 14.42
C ALA A 221 -3.37 1.17 13.52
N LEU A 222 -4.67 1.00 13.22
CA LEU A 222 -5.43 1.99 12.46
C LEU A 222 -5.61 3.30 13.23
N ALA A 223 -5.85 3.23 14.55
CA ALA A 223 -5.94 4.43 15.38
C ALA A 223 -4.66 5.27 15.30
N THR A 224 -3.48 4.63 15.35
CA THR A 224 -2.19 5.35 15.22
C THR A 224 -1.97 6.02 13.87
N LEU A 225 -2.68 5.62 12.81
CA LEU A 225 -2.63 6.30 11.52
C LEU A 225 -3.53 7.53 11.48
N GLY A 226 -4.58 7.58 12.31
CA GLY A 226 -5.52 8.70 12.40
C GLY A 226 -5.03 9.84 13.29
N ASP A 227 -4.14 9.55 14.25
CA ASP A 227 -3.52 10.53 15.14
C ASP A 227 -2.24 11.16 14.57
N ALA A 228 -1.88 10.83 13.32
CA ALA A 228 -0.75 11.45 12.65
C ALA A 228 -1.09 12.91 12.26
N PRO A 229 -0.16 13.85 12.53
CA PRO A 229 -0.40 15.28 12.33
C PRO A 229 -0.60 15.68 10.86
#